data_AF-A0A536B3J9-F1
#
_entry.id   AF-A0A536B3J9-F1
#
_cell.length_a   1.000
_cell.length_b   1.000
_cell.length_c   1.000
_cell.angle_alpha   90.00
_cell.angle_beta   90.00
_cell.angle_gamma   90.00
#
_symmetry.space_group_name_H-M   'P 1'
#
loop_
_entity.id
_entity.type
_entity.pdbx_description
1 polymer ?
#
loop_
_entity_poly.entity_id
_entity_poly.type
_entity_poly.pdbx_seq_one_letter_code
_entity_poly.pdbx_strand_id
1 'polypeptide(L)'
;MRALATRIHGGLALLIYLGLAAAVFASAWAAPNSNAIGVGGDPNLAIWFMRWTPFALTHHLSPLFTDYLDYPSGVNLMWNTAAPLLGLLFWPITQAAPVLAYNTAETLALGLSA
;
A
#
# COMPACT_ATOMS: atom_id res chain seq x y z
N MET A 1 -33.28 2.28 18.20
CA MET A 1 -32.23 2.86 19.08
C MET A 1 -30.98 1.97 19.20
N ARG A 2 -31.08 0.66 19.49
CA ARG A 2 -29.91 -0.25 19.60
C ARG A 2 -28.99 -0.30 18.36
N ALA A 3 -29.55 -0.39 17.15
CA ALA A 3 -28.75 -0.46 15.91
C ALA A 3 -27.93 0.80 15.63
N LEU A 4 -28.42 1.99 16.02
CA LEU A 4 -27.68 3.25 15.90
C LEU A 4 -26.51 3.28 16.87
N ALA A 5 -26.73 2.86 18.12
CA ALA A 5 -25.68 2.76 19.12
C ALA A 5 -24.56 1.82 18.65
N THR A 6 -24.88 0.61 18.17
CA THR A 6 -23.85 -0.34 17.67
C THR A 6 -23.02 0.23 16.52
N ARG A 7 -23.65 0.98 15.59
CA ARG A 7 -22.92 1.66 14.49
C ARG A 7 -21.96 2.73 14.99
N ILE A 8 -22.35 3.51 16.01
CA ILE A 8 -21.49 4.52 16.64
C ILE A 8 -20.28 3.86 17.31
N HIS A 9 -20.49 2.77 18.07
CA HIS A 9 -19.39 2.05 18.70
C HIS A 9 -18.42 1.46 17.68
N GLY A 10 -18.92 0.87 16.59
CA GLY A 10 -18.08 0.34 15.51
C GLY A 10 -17.26 1.43 14.81
N GLY A 11 -17.87 2.59 14.52
CA GLY A 11 -17.15 3.72 13.93
C GLY A 11 -16.06 4.27 14.84
N LEU A 12 -16.33 4.38 16.15
CA LEU A 12 -15.34 4.82 17.12
C LEU A 12 -14.18 3.81 17.25
N ALA A 13 -14.50 2.51 17.32
CA ALA A 13 -13.48 1.46 17.37
C ALA A 13 -12.56 1.53 16.13
N LEU A 14 -13.14 1.67 14.93
CA LEU A 14 -12.38 1.84 13.69
C LEU A 14 -11.44 3.05 13.74
N LEU A 15 -11.93 4.21 14.18
CA LEU A 15 -11.10 5.41 14.30
C LEU A 15 -9.97 5.24 15.31
N ILE A 16 -10.23 4.55 16.42
CA ILE A 16 -9.22 4.21 17.42
C ILE A 16 -8.16 3.30 16.81
N TYR A 17 -8.54 2.25 16.08
CA TYR A 17 -7.58 1.35 15.43
C TYR A 17 -6.74 2.04 14.36
N LEU A 18 -7.34 2.91 13.54
CA LEU A 18 -6.60 3.71 12.57
C LEU A 18 -5.61 4.68 13.25
N GLY A 19 -6.03 5.33 14.34
CA GLY A 19 -5.16 6.20 15.13
C GLY A 19 -4.00 5.44 15.76
N LEU A 20 -4.26 4.26 16.32
CA LEU A 20 -3.23 3.39 16.88
C LEU A 20 -2.27 2.86 15.80
N ALA A 21 -2.77 2.48 14.63
CA ALA A 21 -1.93 2.05 13.51
C ALA A 21 -0.98 3.18 13.05
N ALA A 22 -1.49 4.41 12.91
CA ALA A 22 -0.67 5.57 12.58
C ALA A 22 0.38 5.86 13.67
N ALA A 23 0.03 5.68 14.95
CA ALA A 23 0.95 5.85 16.07
C ALA A 23 2.06 4.79 16.09
N VAL A 24 1.74 3.52 15.80
CA VAL A 24 2.73 2.44 15.65
C VAL A 24 3.74 2.78 14.57
N PHE A 25 3.28 3.38 13.47
CA PHE A 25 4.12 3.79 12.34
C PHE A 25 4.58 5.26 12.39
N ALA A 26 4.59 5.89 13.56
CA ALA A 26 4.86 7.32 13.69
C ALA A 26 6.22 7.76 13.09
N SER A 27 7.23 6.90 13.11
CA SER A 27 8.55 7.19 12.52
C SER A 27 8.50 7.33 10.99
N ALA A 28 7.65 6.54 10.32
CA ALA A 28 7.41 6.68 8.89
C ALA A 28 6.61 7.96 8.61
N TRP A 29 5.59 8.23 9.43
CA TRP A 29 4.76 9.44 9.32
C TRP A 29 5.48 10.74 9.64
N ALA A 30 6.65 10.71 10.31
CA ALA A 30 7.49 11.89 10.53
C ALA A 30 8.12 12.43 9.22
N ALA A 31 8.37 11.56 8.23
CA ALA A 31 8.85 11.94 6.90
C ALA A 31 8.24 11.00 5.85
N PRO A 32 6.92 11.10 5.57
CA PRO A 32 6.16 10.05 4.90
C PRO A 32 6.47 9.90 3.40
N ASN A 33 7.25 10.82 2.83
CA ASN A 33 7.74 10.74 1.45
C ASN A 33 9.12 10.06 1.34
N SER A 34 9.80 9.77 2.45
CA SER A 34 11.17 9.26 2.46
C SER A 34 11.38 8.09 3.41
N ASN A 35 10.62 8.02 4.51
CA ASN A 35 10.66 6.91 5.45
C ASN A 35 9.55 5.92 5.11
N ALA A 36 9.91 4.72 4.67
CA ALA A 36 8.97 3.63 4.44
C ALA A 36 8.74 2.80 5.71
N ILE A 37 7.52 2.33 5.92
CA ILE A 37 7.20 1.34 6.96
C ILE A 37 7.90 0.01 6.64
N GLY A 38 8.65 -0.53 7.60
CA GLY A 38 9.39 -1.79 7.47
C GLY A 38 10.90 -1.59 7.41
N VAL A 39 11.64 -2.65 7.09
CA VAL A 39 13.11 -2.67 7.09
C VAL A 39 13.65 -3.47 5.91
N GLY A 40 14.88 -3.19 5.50
CA GLY A 40 15.55 -3.95 4.44
C GLY A 40 14.99 -3.68 3.04
N GLY A 41 14.95 -4.74 2.21
CA GLY A 41 14.52 -4.66 0.81
C GLY A 41 13.00 -4.71 0.62
N ASP A 42 12.26 -5.25 1.58
CA ASP A 42 10.83 -5.54 1.44
C ASP A 42 9.98 -4.28 1.14
N PRO A 43 10.17 -3.14 1.83
CA PRO A 43 9.39 -1.94 1.53
C PRO A 43 9.67 -1.42 0.12
N ASN A 44 10.93 -1.48 -0.32
CA ASN A 44 11.31 -1.04 -1.66
C ASN A 44 10.65 -1.90 -2.74
N LEU A 45 10.60 -3.22 -2.52
CA LEU A 45 9.97 -4.15 -3.44
C LEU A 45 8.43 -3.98 -3.46
N ALA A 46 7.81 -3.79 -2.31
CA ALA A 46 6.37 -3.51 -2.21
C ALA A 46 5.99 -2.19 -2.91
N ILE A 47 6.78 -1.12 -2.69
CA ILE A 47 6.63 0.15 -3.40
C ILE A 47 6.78 -0.03 -4.92
N TRP A 48 7.76 -0.82 -5.36
CA TRP A 48 7.95 -1.14 -6.77
C TRP A 48 6.73 -1.85 -7.36
N PHE A 49 6.18 -2.86 -6.68
CA PHE A 49 4.99 -3.57 -7.12
C PHE A 49 3.75 -2.68 -7.21
N MET A 50 3.52 -1.80 -6.22
CA MET A 50 2.42 -0.82 -6.28
C MET A 50 2.58 0.14 -7.46
N ARG A 51 3.81 0.48 -7.84
CA ARG A 51 4.08 1.38 -8.96
C ARG A 51 4.04 0.68 -10.32
N TRP A 52 4.30 -0.62 -10.38
CA TRP A 52 4.40 -1.36 -11.64
C TRP A 52 3.11 -1.34 -12.44
N THR A 53 1.97 -1.69 -11.83
CA THR A 53 0.70 -1.78 -12.57
C THR A 53 0.32 -0.49 -13.29
N PRO A 54 0.27 0.68 -12.61
CA PRO A 54 -0.02 1.92 -13.31
C PRO A 54 1.06 2.31 -14.33
N PHE A 55 2.35 2.02 -14.06
CA PHE A 55 3.43 2.25 -15.03
C PHE A 55 3.28 1.37 -16.29
N ALA A 56 3.02 0.08 -16.12
CA ALA A 56 2.88 -0.86 -17.21
C ALA A 56 1.69 -0.49 -18.11
N LEU A 57 0.55 -0.12 -17.51
CA LEU A 57 -0.62 0.33 -18.24
C LEU A 57 -0.36 1.61 -19.06
N THR A 58 0.36 2.59 -18.50
CA THR A 58 0.67 3.83 -19.22
C THR A 58 1.74 3.67 -20.30
N HIS A 59 2.55 2.62 -20.23
CA HIS A 59 3.60 2.32 -21.20
C HIS A 59 3.27 1.16 -22.14
N HIS A 60 2.02 0.67 -22.12
CA HIS A 60 1.56 -0.47 -22.93
C HIS A 60 2.39 -1.76 -22.70
N LEU A 61 2.87 -1.96 -21.47
CA LEU A 61 3.58 -3.16 -21.02
C LEU A 61 2.63 -4.12 -20.30
N SER A 62 3.08 -5.35 -20.07
CA SER A 62 2.32 -6.34 -19.31
C SER A 62 2.30 -5.98 -17.81
N PRO A 63 1.12 -5.85 -17.18
CA PRO A 63 1.04 -5.69 -15.73
C PRO A 63 1.30 -6.99 -14.96
N LEU A 64 1.35 -8.13 -15.66
CA LEU A 64 1.42 -9.47 -15.06
C LEU A 64 2.80 -10.16 -15.24
N PHE A 65 3.68 -9.61 -16.08
CA PHE A 65 5.03 -10.11 -16.30
C PHE A 65 5.95 -8.95 -16.66
N THR A 66 7.20 -9.00 -16.22
CA THR A 66 8.19 -7.95 -16.51
C THR A 66 9.61 -8.50 -16.55
N ASP A 67 10.45 -7.91 -17.39
CA ASP A 67 11.91 -8.10 -17.43
C ASP A 67 12.66 -6.96 -16.72
N TYR A 68 11.95 -6.00 -16.10
CA TYR A 68 12.52 -4.89 -15.33
C TYR A 68 13.03 -5.33 -13.94
N LEU A 69 12.77 -6.59 -13.58
CA LEU A 69 13.35 -7.31 -12.46
C LEU A 69 13.94 -8.60 -13.00
N ASP A 70 15.07 -9.04 -12.42
CA ASP A 70 15.77 -10.27 -12.80
C ASP A 70 16.06 -10.41 -14.31
N TYR A 71 16.45 -9.30 -14.96
CA TYR A 71 16.83 -9.32 -16.37
C TYR A 71 18.00 -10.28 -16.63
N PRO A 72 17.97 -11.10 -17.70
CA PRO A 72 16.96 -11.14 -18.77
C PRO A 72 15.79 -12.11 -18.51
N SER A 73 15.84 -12.91 -17.44
CA SER A 73 14.84 -13.95 -17.17
C SER A 73 13.46 -13.38 -16.85
N GLY A 74 13.41 -12.21 -16.20
CA GLY A 74 12.16 -11.58 -15.79
C GLY A 74 11.47 -12.28 -14.62
N VAL A 75 10.34 -11.71 -14.20
CA VAL A 75 9.53 -12.22 -13.09
C VAL A 75 8.04 -12.29 -13.45
N ASN A 76 7.38 -13.35 -13.00
CA ASN A 76 5.93 -13.51 -13.07
C ASN A 76 5.27 -12.76 -11.90
N LEU A 77 4.48 -11.73 -12.20
CA LEU A 77 3.83 -10.89 -11.20
C LEU A 77 2.47 -11.42 -10.77
N MET A 78 1.92 -12.45 -11.41
CA MET A 78 0.65 -13.07 -11.00
C MET A 78 0.72 -13.70 -9.60
N TRP A 79 1.93 -13.94 -9.08
CA TRP A 79 2.17 -14.43 -7.72
C TRP A 79 2.10 -13.32 -6.66
N ASN A 80 1.96 -12.06 -7.07
CA ASN A 80 1.83 -10.90 -6.18
C ASN A 80 0.36 -10.45 -6.07
N THR A 81 -0.44 -11.25 -5.36
CA THR A 81 -1.91 -11.19 -5.34
C THR A 81 -2.52 -9.80 -5.14
N ALA A 82 -2.02 -9.01 -4.19
CA ALA A 82 -2.60 -7.70 -3.86
C ALA A 82 -2.03 -6.55 -4.69
N ALA A 83 -0.87 -6.73 -5.33
CA ALA A 83 -0.10 -5.64 -5.92
C ALA A 83 -0.86 -4.90 -7.05
N PRO A 84 -1.51 -5.58 -8.02
CA PRO A 84 -2.25 -4.87 -9.06
C PRO A 84 -3.41 -4.04 -8.53
N LEU A 85 -4.17 -4.60 -7.57
CA LEU A 85 -5.29 -3.90 -6.96
C LEU A 85 -4.82 -2.67 -6.18
N LEU A 86 -3.80 -2.82 -5.33
CA LEU A 86 -3.23 -1.71 -4.56
C LEU A 86 -2.61 -0.65 -5.47
N GLY A 87 -1.92 -1.06 -6.53
CA GLY A 87 -1.33 -0.13 -7.50
C GLY A 87 -2.36 0.71 -8.23
N LEU A 88 -3.53 0.13 -8.56
CA LEU A 88 -4.66 0.87 -9.15
C LEU A 88 -5.40 1.74 -8.13
N LEU A 89 -5.67 1.21 -6.93
CA LEU A 89 -6.40 1.92 -5.88
C LEU A 89 -5.64 3.18 -5.41
N PHE A 90 -4.33 3.06 -5.23
CA PHE A 90 -3.47 4.15 -4.79
C PHE A 90 -2.83 4.93 -5.95
N TRP A 91 -3.18 4.63 -7.21
CA TRP A 91 -2.55 5.21 -8.40
C TRP A 91 -2.36 6.74 -8.29
N PRO A 92 -3.38 7.55 -7.93
CA PRO A 92 -3.19 9.01 -7.87
C PRO A 92 -2.07 9.44 -6.92
N ILE A 93 -1.90 8.74 -5.80
CA ILE A 93 -0.88 9.03 -4.79
C ILE A 93 0.47 8.47 -5.23
N THR A 94 0.50 7.23 -5.75
CA THR A 94 1.73 6.53 -6.15
C THR A 94 2.51 7.29 -7.23
N GLN A 95 1.84 8.05 -8.10
CA GLN A 95 2.51 8.84 -9.15
C GLN A 95 3.29 10.03 -8.59
N ALA A 96 2.79 10.66 -7.53
CA ALA A 96 3.41 11.83 -6.92
C ALA A 96 4.32 11.46 -5.75
N ALA A 97 3.94 10.45 -4.96
CA ALA A 97 4.55 10.10 -3.70
C ALA A 97 4.40 8.59 -3.43
N PRO A 98 5.23 7.73 -4.07
CA PRO A 98 5.11 6.28 -3.95
C PRO A 98 5.34 5.76 -2.52
N VAL A 99 6.23 6.40 -1.75
CA VAL A 99 6.46 6.05 -0.33
C VAL A 99 5.23 6.38 0.52
N LEU A 100 4.60 7.53 0.28
CA LEU A 100 3.37 7.92 0.98
C LEU A 100 2.22 6.96 0.65
N ALA A 101 2.07 6.58 -0.62
CA ALA A 101 1.07 5.61 -1.05
C ALA A 101 1.22 4.27 -0.33
N TYR A 102 2.44 3.75 -0.28
CA TYR A 102 2.77 2.53 0.44
C TYR A 102 2.52 2.66 1.95
N ASN A 103 3.00 3.72 2.59
CA ASN A 103 2.79 3.93 4.03
C ASN A 103 1.30 4.03 4.40
N THR A 104 0.51 4.64 3.52
CA THR A 104 -0.94 4.72 3.67
C THR A 104 -1.57 3.33 3.56
N ALA A 105 -1.18 2.53 2.57
CA ALA A 105 -1.67 1.17 2.40
C ALA A 105 -1.35 0.28 3.62
N GLU A 106 -0.11 0.32 4.13
CA GLU A 106 0.31 -0.43 5.32
C GLU A 106 -0.43 0.01 6.59
N THR A 107 -0.58 1.32 6.80
CA THR A 107 -1.31 1.85 7.95
C THR A 107 -2.79 1.44 7.91
N LEU A 108 -3.41 1.49 6.73
CA LEU A 108 -4.78 1.03 6.53
C LEU A 108 -4.89 -0.48 6.72
N ALA A 109 -3.94 -1.27 6.22
CA ALA A 109 -3.93 -2.72 6.40
C ALA A 109 -3.94 -3.10 7.88
N LEU A 110 -3.09 -2.47 8.69
CA LEU A 110 -3.06 -2.69 10.14
C LEU A 110 -4.38 -2.25 10.80
N GLY A 111 -4.83 -1.02 10.53
CA GLY A 111 -6.03 -0.47 11.17
C GLY A 111 -7.35 -1.15 10.78
N LEU A 112 -7.40 -1.80 9.61
CA LEU A 112 -8.57 -2.51 9.09
C LEU A 112 -8.56 -4.03 9.35
N SER A 113 -7.51 -4.55 9.99
CA SER A 113 -7.36 -6.00 10.25
C SER A 113 -8.07 -6.51 11.51
N ALA A 114 -8.62 -5.59 12.31
CA ALA A 114 -9.31 -5.88 13.58
C ALA A 114 -10.80 -6.22 13.40
#